data_AF-A0A955CF59-F1
#
_entry.id   AF-A0A955CF59-F1
#
_cell.length_a   1.000
_cell.length_b   1.000
_cell.length_c   1.000
_cell.angle_alpha   90.00
_cell.angle_beta   90.00
_cell.angle_gamma   90.00
#
_symmetry.space_group_name_H-M   'P 1'
#
loop_
_entity.id
_entity.type
_entity.pdbx_description
1 polymer ?
#
loop_
_entity_poly.entity_id
_entity_poly.type
_entity_poly.pdbx_seq_one_letter_code
_entity_poly.pdbx_strand_id
1 'polypeptide(L)'
;MSTPILEPTSRRSSVASLSWRARGLAALALCVIVCSRVFAQDAAAPDETSDSDRLERLRTELSETLTNATLVGQFTVTGAKPEGAQAERYELSTVKHLGNDRWLFQVRIRYGEHDVTLPLTLPIRWAGDTPVITVDDLSVPGLGVY
;
A
#
# COMPACT_ATOMS: atom_id res chain seq x y z
N MET A 1 56.08 80.14 -44.81
CA MET A 1 57.32 79.65 -44.16
C MET A 1 56.91 78.47 -43.29
N SER A 2 56.91 77.26 -43.84
CA SER A 2 58.04 76.31 -43.87
C SER A 2 58.02 75.37 -42.67
N THR A 3 57.63 74.12 -42.97
CA THR A 3 57.83 72.83 -42.26
C THR A 3 59.24 72.67 -41.66
N PRO A 4 59.51 71.82 -40.63
CA PRO A 4 59.37 70.34 -40.67
C PRO A 4 58.96 69.65 -39.33
N ILE A 5 58.23 68.52 -39.33
CA ILE A 5 58.71 67.11 -39.31
C ILE A 5 59.88 66.86 -38.37
N LEU A 6 59.67 66.07 -37.32
CA LEU A 6 60.58 65.06 -36.74
C LEU A 6 59.82 64.14 -35.76
N GLU A 7 59.46 62.93 -36.19
CA GLU A 7 59.47 61.70 -35.35
C GLU A 7 60.95 61.35 -35.04
N PRO A 8 61.34 60.53 -34.02
CA PRO A 8 60.69 59.27 -33.60
C PRO A 8 60.83 58.88 -32.11
N THR A 9 60.19 57.78 -31.69
CA THR A 9 60.78 56.60 -30.98
C THR A 9 59.78 55.88 -30.05
N SER A 10 59.32 54.73 -30.55
CA SER A 10 59.37 53.43 -29.85
C SER A 10 59.15 53.42 -28.32
N ARG A 11 57.94 53.03 -27.91
CA ARG A 11 57.79 52.16 -26.73
C ARG A 11 56.74 51.09 -26.99
N ARG A 12 57.23 49.90 -27.35
CA ARG A 12 56.46 48.66 -27.34
C ARG A 12 56.02 48.36 -25.91
N SER A 13 54.71 48.22 -25.68
CA SER A 13 54.18 47.38 -24.61
C SER A 13 53.26 46.33 -25.23
N SER A 14 53.85 45.16 -25.38
CA SER A 14 53.21 43.89 -25.65
C SER A 14 52.22 43.57 -24.54
N VAL A 15 50.93 43.40 -24.86
CA VAL A 15 50.01 42.64 -24.01
C VAL A 15 49.09 41.78 -24.88
N ALA A 16 49.43 40.48 -24.84
CA ALA A 16 48.56 39.32 -24.87
C ALA A 16 47.51 39.21 -26.02
N SER A 17 47.96 38.54 -27.07
CA SER A 17 47.14 37.54 -27.77
C SER A 17 46.51 36.51 -26.81
N LEU A 18 45.49 35.80 -27.31
CA LEU A 18 44.86 34.60 -26.75
C LEU A 18 43.77 34.89 -25.70
N SER A 19 42.48 34.75 -26.03
CA SER A 19 41.88 33.42 -26.17
C SER A 19 40.37 33.51 -26.49
N TRP A 20 39.98 33.81 -27.74
CA TRP A 20 38.55 33.75 -28.12
C TRP A 20 37.99 32.33 -28.27
N ARG A 21 38.84 31.31 -28.27
CA ARG A 21 38.42 29.91 -28.45
C ARG A 21 37.94 29.22 -27.17
N ALA A 22 38.22 29.78 -25.99
CA ALA A 22 37.89 29.14 -24.71
C ALA A 22 36.45 29.43 -24.22
N ARG A 23 35.80 30.48 -24.73
CA ARG A 23 34.45 30.87 -24.28
C ARG A 23 33.31 30.08 -24.94
N GLY A 24 33.54 29.46 -26.11
CA GLY A 24 32.51 28.67 -26.80
C GLY A 24 32.26 27.29 -26.18
N LEU A 25 33.29 26.65 -25.62
CA LEU A 25 33.19 25.32 -25.01
C LEU A 25 32.52 25.34 -23.63
N ALA A 26 32.63 26.44 -22.88
CA ALA A 26 32.02 26.58 -21.56
C ALA A 26 30.48 26.71 -21.61
N ALA A 27 29.93 27.33 -22.66
CA ALA A 27 28.48 27.52 -22.80
C ALA A 27 27.74 26.24 -23.23
N LEU A 28 28.39 25.36 -24.00
CA LEU A 28 27.80 24.09 -24.45
C LEU A 28 27.73 23.06 -23.31
N ALA A 29 28.75 23.03 -22.44
CA ALA A 29 28.80 22.11 -21.30
C ALA A 29 27.75 22.43 -20.22
N LEU A 30 27.38 23.71 -20.06
CA LEU A 30 26.35 24.14 -19.10
C LEU A 30 24.93 23.76 -19.54
N CYS A 31 24.67 23.72 -20.85
CA CYS A 31 23.35 23.37 -21.40
C CYS A 31 23.04 21.86 -21.30
N VAL A 32 24.06 21.01 -21.44
CA VAL A 32 23.91 19.54 -21.33
C VAL A 32 23.62 19.09 -19.89
N ILE A 33 24.15 19.79 -18.88
CA ILE A 33 23.91 19.49 -17.46
C ILE A 33 22.49 19.91 -17.04
N VAL A 34 21.89 20.91 -17.70
CA VAL A 34 20.50 21.34 -17.45
C VAL A 34 19.49 20.37 -18.07
N CYS A 35 19.74 19.81 -19.26
CA CYS A 35 18.83 18.82 -19.86
C CYS A 35 18.82 17.46 -19.15
N SER A 36 19.92 17.08 -18.49
CA SER A 36 19.99 15.78 -17.78
C SER A 36 19.26 15.78 -16.43
N ARG A 37 18.88 16.96 -15.89
CA ARG A 37 18.07 17.08 -14.66
C ARG A 37 16.56 16.90 -14.86
N VAL A 38 16.08 16.89 -16.11
CA VAL A 38 14.64 16.89 -16.43
C VAL A 38 14.04 15.47 -16.52
N PHE A 39 14.86 14.43 -16.65
CA PHE A 39 14.40 13.03 -16.79
C PHE A 39 14.56 12.16 -15.54
N ALA A 40 14.95 12.73 -14.40
CA ALA A 40 14.78 12.05 -13.11
C ALA A 40 13.33 12.27 -12.63
N GLN A 41 12.38 11.72 -13.39
CA GLN A 41 11.01 11.59 -12.94
C GLN A 41 11.05 10.60 -11.77
N ASP A 42 10.78 11.14 -10.59
CA ASP A 42 10.60 10.41 -9.34
C ASP A 42 9.57 9.31 -9.59
N ALA A 43 10.06 8.09 -9.82
CA ALA A 43 9.23 6.91 -9.75
C ALA A 43 8.93 6.74 -8.26
N ALA A 44 7.83 7.35 -7.82
CA ALA A 44 7.29 7.14 -6.49
C ALA A 44 7.28 5.63 -6.22
N ALA A 45 8.09 5.20 -5.26
CA ALA A 45 8.00 3.86 -4.73
C ALA A 45 6.54 3.61 -4.26
N PRO A 46 6.05 2.36 -4.28
CA PRO A 46 4.73 2.06 -3.76
C PRO A 46 4.62 2.60 -2.33
N ASP A 47 3.51 3.26 -2.00
CA ASP A 47 3.24 3.85 -0.69
C ASP A 47 2.88 2.73 0.32
N GLU A 48 3.85 1.84 0.58
CA GLU A 48 3.71 0.67 1.46
C GLU A 48 3.25 1.07 2.88
N THR A 49 3.61 2.28 3.32
CA THR A 49 3.20 2.82 4.63
C THR A 49 1.71 3.19 4.67
N SER A 50 1.18 3.81 3.62
CA SER A 50 -0.25 4.14 3.55
C SER A 50 -1.13 2.88 3.53
N ASP A 51 -0.72 1.84 2.82
CA ASP A 51 -1.46 0.59 2.76
C ASP A 51 -1.43 -0.20 4.07
N SER A 52 -0.30 -0.24 4.78
CA SER A 52 -0.23 -0.87 6.10
C SER A 52 -1.14 -0.15 7.10
N ASP A 53 -1.09 1.18 7.12
CA ASP A 53 -1.92 2.00 8.02
C ASP A 53 -3.41 1.82 7.70
N ARG A 54 -3.75 1.71 6.41
CA ARG A 54 -5.12 1.41 5.97
C ARG A 54 -5.59 0.06 6.47
N LEU A 55 -4.78 -0.99 6.32
CA LEU A 55 -5.13 -2.34 6.79
C LEU A 55 -5.32 -2.37 8.31
N GLU A 56 -4.44 -1.72 9.08
CA GLU A 56 -4.60 -1.69 10.54
C GLU A 56 -5.89 -0.99 10.99
N ARG A 57 -6.31 0.07 10.29
CA ARG A 57 -7.62 0.70 10.55
C ARG A 57 -8.78 -0.25 10.27
N LEU A 58 -8.77 -0.92 9.11
CA LEU A 58 -9.79 -1.89 8.74
C LEU A 58 -9.87 -3.08 9.72
N ARG A 59 -8.71 -3.59 10.16
CA ARG A 59 -8.64 -4.64 11.19
C ARG A 59 -9.24 -4.18 12.51
N THR A 60 -8.92 -2.96 12.94
CA THR A 60 -9.47 -2.39 14.17
C THR A 60 -10.99 -2.25 14.07
N GLU A 61 -11.49 -1.65 13.00
CA GLU A 61 -12.93 -1.47 12.74
C GLU A 61 -13.67 -2.80 12.70
N LEU A 62 -13.11 -3.82 12.03
CA LEU A 62 -13.68 -5.16 11.98
C LEU A 62 -13.78 -5.78 13.38
N SER A 63 -12.71 -5.70 14.16
CA SER A 63 -12.63 -6.24 15.52
C SER A 63 -13.69 -5.61 16.43
N GLU A 64 -13.84 -4.29 16.36
CA GLU A 64 -14.82 -3.53 17.15
C GLU A 64 -16.24 -3.84 16.70
N THR A 65 -16.49 -3.85 15.39
CA THR A 65 -17.83 -4.08 14.82
C THR A 65 -18.36 -5.48 15.15
N LEU A 66 -17.50 -6.50 15.11
CA LEU A 66 -17.91 -7.89 15.36
C LEU A 66 -17.90 -8.27 16.84
N THR A 67 -17.22 -7.52 17.70
CA THR A 67 -17.21 -7.81 19.15
C THR A 67 -18.57 -7.50 19.75
N ASN A 68 -19.16 -8.47 20.46
CA ASN A 68 -20.54 -8.47 20.95
C ASN A 68 -21.61 -8.43 19.85
N ALA A 69 -21.24 -8.72 18.60
CA ALA A 69 -22.21 -8.82 17.51
C ALA A 69 -22.96 -10.16 17.56
N THR A 70 -24.18 -10.15 17.03
CA THR A 70 -24.94 -11.37 16.76
C THR A 70 -25.24 -11.46 15.27
N LEU A 71 -24.74 -12.51 14.63
CA LEU A 71 -25.02 -12.81 13.23
C LEU A 71 -26.18 -13.79 13.17
N VAL A 72 -27.26 -13.42 12.47
CA VAL A 72 -28.46 -14.25 12.33
C VAL A 72 -28.70 -14.47 10.84
N GLY A 73 -28.89 -15.71 10.43
CA GLY A 73 -29.07 -16.04 9.03
C GLY A 73 -29.66 -17.43 8.82
N GLN A 74 -29.59 -17.88 7.58
CA GLN A 74 -29.89 -19.24 7.18
C GLN A 74 -28.81 -19.69 6.19
N PHE A 75 -28.44 -20.96 6.26
CA PHE A 75 -27.51 -21.57 5.31
C PHE A 75 -28.25 -22.43 4.29
N THR A 76 -27.58 -22.69 3.16
CA THR A 76 -28.04 -23.64 2.17
C THR A 76 -26.90 -24.61 1.88
N VAL A 77 -27.23 -25.89 1.71
CA VAL A 77 -26.25 -26.92 1.35
C VAL A 77 -26.52 -27.32 -0.10
N THR A 78 -25.50 -27.25 -0.93
CA THR A 78 -25.58 -27.70 -2.32
C THR A 78 -26.04 -29.16 -2.38
N GLY A 79 -27.13 -29.43 -3.09
CA GLY A 79 -27.72 -30.76 -3.20
C GLY A 79 -28.79 -31.10 -2.13
N ALA A 80 -28.99 -30.24 -1.12
CA ALA A 80 -30.12 -30.34 -0.21
C ALA A 80 -31.35 -29.60 -0.79
N LYS A 81 -32.56 -30.10 -0.51
CA LYS A 81 -33.79 -29.38 -0.84
C LYS A 81 -33.88 -28.11 0.02
N PRO A 82 -34.33 -26.96 -0.55
CA PRO A 82 -34.45 -25.70 0.20
C PRO A 82 -35.50 -25.74 1.32
N GLU A 83 -36.39 -26.73 1.29
CA GLU A 83 -37.37 -27.02 2.34
C GLU A 83 -36.64 -27.60 3.57
N GLY A 84 -36.08 -26.72 4.41
CA GLY A 84 -35.40 -27.13 5.65
C GLY A 84 -34.22 -26.27 6.09
N ALA A 85 -33.94 -25.13 5.44
CA ALA A 85 -32.89 -24.21 5.89
C ALA A 85 -33.17 -23.78 7.34
N GLN A 86 -32.34 -24.25 8.27
CA GLN A 86 -32.48 -23.94 9.68
C GLN A 86 -31.97 -22.53 9.93
N ALA A 87 -32.64 -21.81 10.84
CA ALA A 87 -32.10 -20.54 11.31
C ALA A 87 -30.78 -20.81 12.07
N GLU A 88 -29.76 -20.04 11.74
CA GLU A 88 -28.47 -20.05 12.42
C GLU A 88 -28.27 -18.74 13.16
N ARG A 89 -27.64 -18.85 14.33
CA ARG A 89 -27.30 -17.70 15.16
C ARG A 89 -25.91 -17.87 15.74
N TYR A 90 -25.06 -16.89 15.47
CA TYR A 90 -23.69 -16.80 15.98
C TYR A 90 -23.58 -15.58 16.89
N GLU A 91 -23.37 -15.80 18.17
CA GLU A 91 -23.09 -14.74 19.14
C GLU A 91 -21.58 -14.62 19.32
N LEU A 92 -21.02 -13.51 18.87
CA LEU A 92 -19.59 -13.24 18.90
C LEU A 92 -19.27 -12.45 20.17
N SER A 93 -18.72 -13.08 21.20
CA SER A 93 -18.34 -12.37 22.42
C SER A 93 -17.05 -11.55 22.24
N THR A 94 -16.17 -12.00 21.35
CA THR A 94 -14.90 -11.33 21.06
C THR A 94 -14.39 -11.78 19.71
N VAL A 95 -13.88 -10.83 18.93
CA VAL A 95 -13.13 -11.06 17.71
C VAL A 95 -11.77 -10.39 17.85
N LYS A 96 -10.67 -11.12 17.63
CA LYS A 96 -9.30 -10.61 17.79
C LYS A 96 -8.40 -11.06 16.66
N HIS A 97 -7.62 -10.14 16.10
CA HIS A 97 -6.56 -10.45 15.15
C HIS A 97 -5.39 -11.13 15.87
N LEU A 98 -4.89 -12.24 15.32
CA LEU A 98 -3.74 -12.98 15.85
C LEU A 98 -2.47 -12.81 14.98
N GLY A 99 -2.57 -12.12 13.84
CA GLY A 99 -1.51 -12.05 12.83
C GLY A 99 -1.67 -13.10 11.73
N ASN A 100 -0.94 -12.92 10.62
CA ASN A 100 -0.96 -13.82 9.45
C ASN A 100 -2.38 -14.14 8.95
N ASP A 101 -3.25 -13.12 8.93
CA ASP A 101 -4.66 -13.21 8.54
C ASP A 101 -5.52 -14.16 9.41
N ARG A 102 -5.01 -14.62 10.56
CA ARG A 102 -5.74 -15.48 11.50
C ARG A 102 -6.45 -14.64 12.55
N TRP A 103 -7.68 -15.03 12.85
CA TRP A 103 -8.55 -14.34 13.79
C TRP A 103 -9.15 -15.31 14.77
N LEU A 104 -9.13 -14.94 16.05
CA LEU A 104 -9.83 -15.64 17.11
C LEU A 104 -11.25 -15.12 17.24
N PHE A 105 -12.21 -16.01 17.11
CA PHE A 105 -13.62 -15.80 17.38
C PHE A 105 -14.01 -16.59 18.63
N GLN A 106 -14.40 -15.90 19.68
CA GLN A 106 -15.12 -16.54 20.79
C GLN A 106 -16.61 -16.49 20.46
N VAL A 107 -17.17 -17.65 20.09
CA VAL A 107 -18.52 -17.73 19.53
C VAL A 107 -19.38 -18.72 20.29
N ARG A 108 -20.66 -18.38 20.45
CA ARG A 108 -21.73 -19.33 20.73
C ARG A 108 -22.57 -19.53 19.48
N ILE A 109 -22.65 -20.78 19.03
CA ILE A 109 -23.32 -21.18 17.80
C ILE A 109 -24.62 -21.89 18.18
N ARG A 110 -25.74 -21.42 17.63
CA ARG A 110 -27.05 -22.04 17.78
C ARG A 110 -27.64 -22.35 16.41
N TYR A 111 -27.91 -23.62 16.15
CA TYR A 111 -28.60 -24.09 14.95
C TYR A 111 -29.33 -25.41 15.24
N GLY A 112 -30.58 -25.53 14.82
CA GLY A 112 -31.41 -26.69 15.17
C GLY A 112 -31.41 -26.97 16.68
N GLU A 113 -31.01 -28.20 17.05
CA GLU A 113 -30.88 -28.66 18.44
C GLU A 113 -29.48 -28.41 19.05
N HIS A 114 -28.55 -27.83 18.30
CA HIS A 114 -27.19 -27.59 18.75
C HIS A 114 -27.04 -26.21 19.37
N ASP A 115 -26.42 -26.16 20.55
CA ASP A 115 -26.03 -24.94 21.26
C ASP A 115 -24.63 -25.16 21.85
N VAL A 116 -23.61 -24.58 21.22
CA VAL A 116 -22.20 -24.81 21.58
C VAL A 116 -21.45 -23.49 21.68
N THR A 117 -20.61 -23.37 22.70
CA THR A 117 -19.69 -22.24 22.87
C THR A 117 -18.26 -22.73 22.68
N LEU A 118 -17.57 -22.20 21.68
CA LEU A 118 -16.20 -22.59 21.38
C LEU A 118 -15.35 -21.45 20.81
N PRO A 119 -14.02 -21.50 21.01
CA PRO A 119 -13.10 -20.65 20.29
C PRO A 119 -12.84 -21.22 18.88
N LEU A 120 -13.02 -20.38 17.86
CA LEU A 120 -12.66 -20.69 16.47
C LEU A 120 -11.51 -19.79 16.02
N THR A 121 -10.48 -20.38 15.43
CA THR A 121 -9.43 -19.59 14.74
C THR A 121 -9.64 -19.71 13.24
N LEU A 122 -10.09 -18.63 12.60
CA LEU A 122 -10.45 -18.60 11.19
C LEU A 122 -9.59 -17.60 10.42
N PRO A 123 -9.24 -17.88 9.15
CA PRO A 123 -8.62 -16.91 8.29
C PRO A 123 -9.64 -15.87 7.78
N ILE A 124 -9.22 -14.60 7.73
CA ILE A 124 -9.97 -13.52 7.07
C ILE A 124 -9.13 -12.97 5.94
N ARG A 125 -9.62 -13.06 4.71
CA ARG A 125 -9.01 -12.46 3.52
C ARG A 125 -9.72 -11.15 3.18
N TRP A 126 -9.01 -10.22 2.56
CA TRP A 126 -9.56 -8.91 2.19
C TRP A 126 -9.79 -8.82 0.67
N ALA A 127 -10.99 -8.44 0.28
CA ALA A 127 -11.33 -8.05 -1.08
C ALA A 127 -11.53 -6.52 -1.11
N GLY A 128 -10.46 -5.79 -1.38
CA GLY A 128 -10.42 -4.34 -1.14
C GLY A 128 -10.57 -4.06 0.35
N ASP A 129 -11.67 -3.40 0.72
CA ASP A 129 -12.01 -3.07 2.12
C ASP A 129 -13.04 -4.05 2.71
N THR A 130 -13.41 -5.12 1.99
CA THR A 130 -14.39 -6.10 2.46
C THR A 130 -13.69 -7.32 3.07
N PRO A 131 -13.91 -7.63 4.36
CA PRO A 131 -13.38 -8.83 4.98
C PRO A 131 -14.21 -10.06 4.61
N VAL A 132 -13.54 -11.15 4.25
CA VAL A 132 -14.12 -12.43 3.86
C VAL A 132 -13.58 -13.53 4.77
N ILE A 133 -14.43 -14.07 5.62
CA ILE A 133 -14.11 -15.26 6.43
C ILE A 133 -14.01 -16.45 5.49
N THR A 134 -12.89 -17.16 5.52
CA THR A 134 -12.68 -18.35 4.70
C THR A 134 -12.62 -19.58 5.60
N VAL A 135 -13.23 -20.68 5.19
CA VAL A 135 -13.16 -21.97 5.90
C VAL A 135 -12.71 -23.01 4.87
N ASP A 136 -11.78 -23.87 5.26
CA ASP A 136 -11.24 -24.94 4.42
C ASP A 136 -10.83 -26.11 5.33
N ASP A 137 -11.43 -27.28 5.10
CA ASP A 137 -11.25 -28.53 5.84
C ASP A 137 -11.26 -28.35 7.38
N LEU A 138 -12.19 -27.55 7.88
CA LEU A 138 -12.29 -27.25 9.30
C LEU A 138 -13.26 -28.21 9.98
N SER A 139 -12.72 -29.09 10.81
CA SER A 139 -13.51 -29.89 11.74
C SER A 139 -13.95 -29.03 12.93
N VAL A 140 -15.25 -28.75 13.01
CA VAL A 140 -15.87 -28.08 14.16
C VAL A 140 -16.45 -29.14 15.10
N PRO A 141 -15.94 -29.29 16.33
CA PRO A 141 -16.39 -30.32 17.26
C PRO A 141 -17.90 -30.27 17.49
N GLY A 142 -18.58 -31.39 17.20
CA GLY A 142 -20.04 -31.52 17.36
C GLY A 142 -20.87 -30.93 16.21
N LEU A 143 -20.27 -30.24 15.23
CA LEU A 143 -21.01 -29.61 14.13
C LEU A 143 -20.62 -30.10 12.72
N GLY A 144 -19.53 -30.86 12.57
CA GLY A 144 -19.12 -31.46 11.30
C GLY A 144 -17.82 -30.87 10.74
N VAL A 145 -17.57 -31.14 9.46
CA VAL A 145 -16.40 -30.66 8.69
C VAL A 145 -16.90 -29.78 7.54
N TYR A 146 -16.21 -28.67 7.29
CA TYR A 146 -16.58 -27.63 6.33
C TYR A 146 -15.41 -27.26 5.43
#